data_AF-A0AAW2X4I9-F1
#
_entry.id   AF-A0AAW2X4I9-F1
#
_cell.length_a   1.000
_cell.length_b   1.000
_cell.length_c   1.000
_cell.angle_alpha   90.00
_cell.angle_beta   90.00
_cell.angle_gamma   90.00
#
_symmetry.space_group_name_H-M   'P 1'
#
loop_
_entity.id
_entity.type
_entity.pdbx_description
1 polymer ?
#
loop_
_entity_poly.entity_id
_entity_poly.type
_entity_poly.pdbx_seq_one_letter_code
_entity_poly.pdbx_strand_id
1 'polypeptide(L)'
;MARTLSDLSKLEPLDGTNYKRWSQKLLIFFEQLDVDYVLFQNPPETPAEASILAITPADTSAVGTVKSEDEAKQKYNRDNKTVRGHLLNHMNNSLFDLSVNYRSAKDIWTTLET
;
A
#
# COMPACT_ATOMS: atom_id res chain seq x y z
N MET A 1 22.65 -1.43 16.43
CA MET A 1 22.00 -2.74 16.20
C MET A 1 21.49 -2.75 14.77
N ALA A 2 22.02 -3.60 13.89
CA ALA A 2 21.47 -3.76 12.55
C ALA A 2 20.15 -4.55 12.67
N ARG A 3 19.03 -4.01 12.18
CA ARG A 3 17.79 -4.80 12.07
C ARG A 3 17.97 -5.79 10.92
N THR A 4 17.78 -7.07 11.19
CA THR A 4 17.73 -8.11 10.17
C THR A 4 16.37 -8.06 9.47
N LEU A 5 16.37 -7.97 8.14
CA LEU A 5 15.14 -8.04 7.34
C LEU A 5 14.45 -9.39 7.57
N SER A 6 13.12 -9.38 7.72
CA SER A 6 12.32 -10.58 7.93
C SER A 6 12.42 -11.50 6.71
N ASP A 7 12.75 -12.76 6.96
CA ASP A 7 12.84 -13.79 5.93
C ASP A 7 11.43 -14.29 5.57
N LEU A 8 10.92 -13.85 4.43
CA LEU A 8 9.63 -14.28 3.89
C LEU A 8 9.70 -15.60 3.11
N SER A 9 10.88 -16.18 2.88
CA SER A 9 11.00 -17.46 2.14
C SER A 9 10.29 -18.62 2.84
N LYS A 10 10.05 -18.50 4.14
CA LYS A 10 9.35 -19.48 5.00
C LYS A 10 7.93 -19.04 5.37
N LEU A 11 7.39 -18.02 4.69
CA LEU A 11 6.01 -17.61 4.88
C LEU A 11 5.08 -18.61 4.19
N GLU A 12 4.26 -19.31 4.97
CA GLU A 12 3.18 -20.15 4.44
C GLU A 12 2.20 -19.28 3.63
N PRO A 13 1.80 -19.71 2.42
CA PRO A 13 0.81 -18.97 1.64
C PRO A 13 -0.51 -18.81 2.39
N LEU A 14 -1.21 -17.70 2.15
CA LEU A 14 -2.57 -17.50 2.63
C LEU A 14 -3.50 -18.54 1.99
N ASP A 15 -4.21 -19.28 2.82
CA ASP A 15 -5.14 -20.34 2.38
C ASP A 15 -6.60 -20.13 2.84
N GLY A 16 -6.86 -19.00 3.50
CA GLY A 16 -8.17 -18.65 4.05
C GLY A 16 -8.34 -19.01 5.54
N THR A 17 -7.46 -19.81 6.12
CA THR A 17 -7.53 -20.19 7.55
C THR A 17 -6.43 -19.55 8.41
N ASN A 18 -5.33 -19.14 7.77
CA ASN A 18 -4.12 -18.66 8.43
C ASN A 18 -3.94 -17.13 8.37
N TYR A 19 -4.98 -16.36 8.05
CA TYR A 19 -4.90 -14.89 7.83
C TYR A 19 -4.16 -14.15 8.96
N LYS A 20 -4.50 -14.41 10.22
CA LYS A 20 -3.86 -13.71 11.37
C LYS A 20 -2.34 -13.89 11.41
N ARG A 21 -1.82 -15.09 11.11
CA ARG A 21 -0.37 -15.34 11.11
C ARG A 21 0.28 -14.74 9.87
N TRP A 22 -0.37 -14.92 8.73
CA TRP A 22 0.10 -14.44 7.43
C TRP A 22 0.22 -12.91 7.41
N SER A 23 -0.85 -12.22 7.81
CA SER A 23 -0.92 -10.75 7.86
C SER A 23 0.14 -10.15 8.76
N GLN A 24 0.31 -10.69 9.98
CA GLN A 24 1.30 -10.18 10.93
C GLN A 24 2.75 -10.32 10.43
N LYS A 25 3.10 -11.44 9.78
CA LYS A 25 4.43 -11.62 9.20
C LYS A 25 4.71 -10.62 8.07
N LEU A 26 3.71 -10.33 7.23
CA LEU A 26 3.84 -9.34 6.16
C LEU A 26 3.89 -7.91 6.71
N LEU A 27 3.10 -7.56 7.72
CA LEU A 27 3.14 -6.24 8.36
C LEU A 27 4.52 -5.95 8.94
N ILE A 28 5.11 -6.89 9.69
CA ILE A 28 6.47 -6.74 10.24
C ILE A 28 7.49 -6.51 9.11
N PHE A 29 7.35 -7.22 8.00
CA PHE A 29 8.22 -7.05 6.84
C PHE A 29 8.03 -5.68 6.17
N PHE A 30 6.80 -5.21 5.98
CA PHE A 30 6.52 -3.90 5.38
C PHE A 30 6.93 -2.73 6.27
N GLU A 31 6.80 -2.85 7.59
CA GLU A 31 7.27 -1.86 8.56
C GLU A 31 8.80 -1.72 8.50
N GLN A 32 9.53 -2.83 8.29
CA GLN A 32 10.99 -2.78 8.09
C GLN A 32 11.39 -2.07 6.79
N LEU A 33 10.50 -2.04 5.80
CA LEU A 33 10.70 -1.39 4.51
C LEU A 33 10.11 0.03 4.45
N ASP A 34 9.41 0.49 5.50
CA ASP A 34 8.71 1.78 5.55
C ASP A 34 7.65 1.94 4.41
N VAL A 35 6.91 0.86 4.13
CA VAL A 35 5.87 0.80 3.09
C VAL A 35 4.50 0.33 3.58
N ASP A 36 4.37 0.00 4.87
CA ASP A 36 3.12 -0.46 5.49
C ASP A 36 2.01 0.61 5.43
N TYR A 37 2.39 1.89 5.38
CA TYR A 37 1.46 3.01 5.24
C TYR A 37 0.49 2.88 4.05
N VAL A 38 0.91 2.21 2.96
CA VAL A 38 0.10 1.93 1.77
C VAL A 38 -1.15 1.11 2.10
N LEU A 39 -1.09 0.23 3.10
CA LEU A 39 -2.23 -0.62 3.48
C LEU A 39 -3.35 0.17 4.14
N PHE A 40 -3.04 1.33 4.72
CA PHE A 40 -3.96 2.09 5.56
C PHE A 40 -4.35 3.44 4.95
N GLN A 41 -3.45 4.06 4.19
CA GLN A 41 -3.65 5.38 3.61
C GLN A 41 -4.18 5.29 2.17
N ASN A 42 -4.86 6.34 1.72
CA ASN A 42 -5.23 6.50 0.32
C ASN A 42 -4.05 7.13 -0.45
N PRO A 43 -4.00 7.00 -1.78
CA PRO A 43 -3.04 7.74 -2.60
C PRO A 43 -3.15 9.25 -2.30
N PRO A 44 -2.03 10.00 -2.35
CA PRO A 44 -2.08 11.45 -2.21
C PRO A 44 -3.04 12.05 -3.26
N GLU A 45 -4.07 12.76 -2.82
CA GLU A 45 -5.00 13.43 -3.73
C GLU A 45 -4.31 14.61 -4.43
N THR A 46 -4.61 14.83 -5.71
CA THR A 46 -4.19 16.06 -6.39
C THR A 46 -5.02 17.23 -5.86
N PRO A 47 -4.50 18.47 -5.81
CA PRO A 47 -5.27 19.66 -5.44
C PRO A 47 -6.58 19.85 -6.23
N ALA A 48 -6.70 19.23 -7.42
CA ALA A 48 -7.92 19.23 -8.21
C ALA A 48 -9.09 18.43 -7.58
N GLU A 49 -8.84 17.36 -6.84
CA GLU A 49 -9.89 16.58 -6.14
C GLU A 49 -10.20 17.16 -4.75
N ALA A 50 -9.19 17.68 -4.04
CA ALA A 50 -9.38 18.38 -2.77
C ALA A 50 -10.19 19.70 -2.93
N SER A 51 -10.11 20.35 -4.10
CA SER A 51 -10.84 21.60 -4.40
C SER A 51 -12.36 21.43 -4.54
N ILE A 52 -12.90 20.21 -4.65
CA ILE A 52 -14.36 20.01 -4.69
C ILE A 52 -14.97 20.17 -3.28
N LEU A 53 -14.15 20.08 -2.21
CA LEU A 53 -14.62 20.20 -0.82
C LEU A 53 -14.27 21.54 -0.15
N ALA A 54 -13.44 22.40 -0.76
CA ALA A 54 -13.00 23.65 -0.16
C ALA A 54 -13.23 24.85 -1.10
N ILE A 55 -14.44 25.41 -1.06
CA ILE A 55 -14.70 26.74 -1.63
C ILE A 55 -14.18 27.80 -0.65
N THR A 56 -12.93 28.23 -0.79
CA THR A 56 -12.47 29.55 -0.32
C THR A 56 -11.36 30.08 -1.24
N PRO A 57 -11.42 31.34 -1.70
CA PRO A 57 -10.38 31.91 -2.55
C PRO A 57 -9.31 32.61 -1.70
N ALA A 58 -8.03 32.26 -1.88
CA ALA A 58 -6.92 33.21 -1.76
C ALA A 58 -5.57 32.59 -2.18
N ASP A 59 -5.05 33.14 -3.29
CA ASP A 59 -3.66 33.53 -3.58
C ASP A 59 -2.44 32.62 -3.33
N THR A 60 -1.83 32.26 -4.46
CA THR A 60 -0.40 32.44 -4.79
C THR A 60 0.67 31.77 -3.93
N SER A 61 1.06 30.55 -4.32
CA SER A 61 2.46 30.10 -4.50
C SER A 61 2.48 28.68 -5.10
N ALA A 62 2.39 28.58 -6.43
CA ALA A 62 2.07 27.31 -7.11
C ALA A 62 3.27 26.61 -7.80
N VAL A 63 4.50 27.08 -7.63
CA VAL A 63 5.66 26.50 -8.36
C VAL A 63 6.50 25.53 -7.51
N GLY A 64 6.54 25.73 -6.18
CA GLY A 64 7.26 24.83 -5.26
C GLY A 64 6.47 23.58 -4.86
N THR A 65 5.15 23.69 -4.79
CA THR A 65 4.23 22.69 -4.20
C THR A 65 3.99 21.49 -5.14
N VAL A 66 3.92 21.75 -6.45
CA VAL A 66 3.54 20.75 -7.47
C VAL A 66 4.60 19.66 -7.65
N LYS A 67 5.90 20.02 -7.59
CA LYS A 67 6.99 19.03 -7.65
C LYS A 67 6.94 18.04 -6.49
N SER A 68 6.64 18.52 -5.29
CA SER A 68 6.58 17.68 -4.09
C SER A 68 5.38 16.71 -4.12
N GLU A 69 4.25 17.13 -4.70
CA GLU A 69 3.06 16.29 -4.83
C GLU A 69 3.25 15.17 -5.86
N ASP A 70 3.83 15.47 -7.02
CA ASP A 70 4.12 14.46 -8.03
C ASP A 70 5.14 13.43 -7.52
N GLU A 71 6.16 13.87 -6.77
CA GLU A 71 7.13 12.99 -6.13
C GLU A 71 6.48 12.08 -5.07
N ALA A 72 5.57 12.62 -4.25
CA ALA A 72 4.82 11.84 -3.25
C ALA A 72 3.91 10.79 -3.92
N LYS A 73 3.20 11.17 -4.99
CA LYS A 73 2.37 10.25 -5.77
C LYS A 73 3.20 9.16 -6.44
N GLN A 74 4.35 9.51 -7.00
CA GLN A 74 5.25 8.52 -7.60
C GLN A 74 5.80 7.55 -6.54
N LYS A 75 6.16 8.06 -5.35
CA LYS A 75 6.57 7.22 -4.21
C LYS A 75 5.44 6.25 -3.82
N TYR A 76 4.24 6.76 -3.57
CA TYR A 76 3.08 5.93 -3.24
C TYR A 76 2.84 4.85 -4.29
N ASN A 77 2.88 5.19 -5.58
CA ASN A 77 2.67 4.23 -6.67
C ASN A 77 3.74 3.12 -6.70
N ARG A 78 4.99 3.44 -6.40
CA ARG A 78 6.07 2.44 -6.31
C ARG A 78 5.85 1.53 -5.12
N ASP A 79 5.60 2.11 -3.95
CA ASP A 79 5.41 1.36 -2.72
C ASP A 79 4.15 0.47 -2.80
N ASN A 80 3.06 0.98 -3.38
CA ASN A 80 1.84 0.23 -3.66
C ASN A 80 2.09 -0.98 -4.55
N LYS A 81 2.89 -0.83 -5.63
CA LYS A 81 3.25 -1.97 -6.49
C LYS A 81 4.06 -3.02 -5.72
N THR A 82 5.01 -2.59 -4.88
CA THR A 82 5.82 -3.47 -4.04
C THR A 82 4.95 -4.26 -3.06
N VAL A 83 4.15 -3.56 -2.25
CA VAL A 83 3.27 -4.17 -1.24
C VAL A 83 2.28 -5.13 -1.91
N ARG A 84 1.62 -4.68 -2.99
CA ARG A 84 0.70 -5.51 -3.78
C ARG A 84 1.37 -6.78 -4.31
N GLY A 85 2.60 -6.67 -4.83
CA GLY A 85 3.35 -7.82 -5.33
C GLY A 85 3.61 -8.86 -4.23
N HIS A 86 3.98 -8.41 -3.03
CA HIS A 86 4.17 -9.30 -1.89
C HIS A 86 2.87 -9.97 -1.42
N LEU A 87 1.76 -9.22 -1.35
CA LEU A 87 0.46 -9.81 -1.01
C LEU A 87 0.10 -10.94 -1.97
N LEU A 88 0.20 -10.68 -3.28
CA LEU A 88 -0.13 -11.65 -4.33
C LEU A 88 0.80 -12.86 -4.34
N ASN A 89 2.11 -12.67 -4.17
CA ASN A 89 3.07 -13.78 -4.19
C ASN A 89 2.94 -14.73 -2.99
N HIS A 90 2.34 -14.27 -1.89
CA HIS A 90 2.21 -15.04 -0.67
C HIS A 90 0.77 -15.50 -0.40
N MET A 91 -0.11 -15.50 -1.39
CA MET A 91 -1.43 -16.16 -1.31
C MET A 91 -1.47 -17.39 -2.19
N ASN A 92 -2.42 -18.30 -1.93
CA ASN A 92 -2.65 -19.44 -2.82
C ASN A 92 -3.19 -18.98 -4.20
N ASN A 93 -3.17 -19.89 -5.18
CA ASN A 93 -3.57 -19.56 -6.55
C ASN A 93 -5.02 -19.07 -6.65
N SER A 94 -5.94 -19.66 -5.87
CA SER A 94 -7.36 -19.25 -5.92
C SER A 94 -7.54 -17.81 -5.44
N LEU A 95 -6.85 -17.41 -4.36
CA LEU A 95 -6.91 -16.04 -3.84
C LEU A 95 -6.16 -15.08 -4.76
N PHE A 96 -5.06 -15.53 -5.37
CA PHE A 96 -4.33 -14.75 -6.38
C PHE A 96 -5.24 -14.39 -7.54
N ASP A 97 -5.93 -15.36 -8.13
CA ASP A 97 -6.81 -15.15 -9.30
C ASP A 97 -7.96 -14.18 -8.96
N LEU A 98 -8.47 -14.23 -7.73
CA LEU A 98 -9.49 -13.27 -7.24
C LEU A 98 -8.90 -11.86 -7.02
N SER A 99 -7.66 -11.78 -6.52
CA SER A 99 -7.05 -10.53 -6.05
C SER A 99 -6.22 -9.79 -7.10
N VAL A 100 -5.80 -10.46 -8.18
CA VAL A 100 -4.89 -9.88 -9.17
C VAL A 100 -5.46 -8.66 -9.90
N ASN A 101 -6.79 -8.55 -9.99
CA ASN A 101 -7.44 -7.42 -10.68
C ASN A 101 -7.47 -6.13 -9.85
N TYR A 102 -7.27 -6.20 -8.54
CA TYR A 102 -7.18 -5.01 -7.70
C TYR A 102 -5.88 -4.26 -8.00
N ARG A 103 -5.95 -2.93 -8.13
CA ARG A 103 -4.79 -2.06 -8.36
C ARG A 103 -4.16 -1.54 -7.07
N SER A 104 -4.94 -1.54 -5.99
CA SER A 104 -4.60 -1.03 -4.67
C SER A 104 -4.23 -2.20 -3.76
N ALA A 105 -3.08 -2.12 -3.10
CA ALA A 105 -2.68 -3.09 -2.08
C ALA A 105 -3.63 -3.02 -0.86
N LYS A 106 -4.08 -1.81 -0.51
CA LYS A 106 -5.10 -1.58 0.53
C LYS A 106 -6.39 -2.33 0.23
N ASP A 107 -6.89 -2.27 -0.99
CA ASP A 107 -8.17 -2.92 -1.33
C ASP A 107 -8.07 -4.44 -1.22
N ILE A 108 -6.94 -5.03 -1.64
CA ILE A 108 -6.65 -6.46 -1.43
C ILE A 108 -6.64 -6.75 0.07
N TRP A 109 -5.86 -5.97 0.83
CA TRP A 109 -5.70 -6.16 2.27
C TRP A 109 -7.03 -6.13 3.02
N THR A 110 -7.86 -5.11 2.78
CA THR A 110 -9.17 -4.96 3.41
C THR A 110 -10.17 -6.03 2.99
N THR A 111 -10.08 -6.53 1.75
CA THR A 111 -10.94 -7.62 1.29
C THR A 111 -10.60 -8.95 1.98
N LEU A 112 -9.32 -9.16 2.30
CA LEU A 112 -8.84 -10.37 2.98
C LEU A 112 -9.05 -10.31 4.50
N GLU A 113 -9.18 -9.12 5.08
CA GLU A 113 -9.53 -8.90 6.49
C GLU A 113 -11.02 -9.17 6.73
N THR A 114 -11.41 -10.45 6.66
CA THR A 114 -12.77 -10.94 6.94
C THR A 114 -12.85 -11.77 8.22
#